data_AF-A0A5N0VE05-F1
#
_entry.id   AF-A0A5N0VE05-F1
#
_cell.length_a   1.000
_cell.length_b   1.000
_cell.length_c   1.000
_cell.angle_alpha   90.00
_cell.angle_beta   90.00
_cell.angle_gamma   90.00
#
_symmetry.space_group_name_H-M   'P 1'
#
loop_
_entity.id
_entity.type
_entity.pdbx_description
1 polymer ?
#
loop_
_entity_poly.entity_id
_entity_poly.type
_entity_poly.pdbx_seq_one_letter_code
_entity_poly.pdbx_strand_id
1 'polypeptide(L)'
;MYPKRLCPACLSEDLGWRESAGRGEVYTYSEQVAGPPSGFETLVPYVLAVVRLDEGVQLMTNIVGPGASEVECGDRVAVRFHPVEGTGTVLPVFALDRGDDA
;
A
#
# COMPACT_ATOMS: atom_id res chain seq x y z
N MET A 1 9.12 0.13 -5.64
CA MET A 1 9.78 0.52 -6.92
C MET A 1 8.76 1.29 -7.73
N TYR A 2 9.06 2.52 -8.16
CA TYR A 2 8.13 3.34 -8.95
C TYR A 2 8.37 3.14 -10.46
N PRO A 3 7.37 3.43 -11.33
CA PRO A 3 7.51 3.30 -12.78
C PRO A 3 8.73 4.03 -13.34
N LYS A 4 9.41 3.41 -14.30
CA LYS A 4 10.62 3.96 -14.96
C LYS A 4 10.37 4.07 -16.46
N ARG A 5 11.07 5.01 -17.11
CA ARG A 5 11.03 5.16 -18.59
C ARG A 5 11.88 4.12 -19.32
N LEU A 6 12.88 3.54 -18.65
CA LEU A 6 13.80 2.56 -19.23
C LEU A 6 13.85 1.32 -18.34
N CYS A 7 13.94 0.14 -18.97
CA CYS A 7 14.13 -1.12 -18.27
C CYS A 7 15.44 -1.09 -17.47
N PRO A 8 15.44 -1.34 -16.15
CA PRO A 8 16.65 -1.31 -15.34
C PRO A 8 17.63 -2.46 -15.67
N ALA A 9 17.19 -3.50 -16.38
CA ALA A 9 18.04 -4.62 -16.76
C ALA A 9 18.71 -4.45 -18.14
N CYS A 10 18.04 -3.83 -19.11
CA CYS A 10 18.51 -3.77 -20.51
C CYS A 10 18.41 -2.38 -21.17
N LEU A 11 17.91 -1.36 -20.49
CA LEU A 11 17.71 0.01 -20.99
C LEU A 11 16.75 0.16 -22.18
N SER A 12 15.96 -0.87 -22.49
CA SER A 12 14.88 -0.76 -23.50
C SER A 12 13.77 0.20 -23.05
N GLU A 13 13.20 0.93 -24.01
CA GLU A 13 11.97 1.73 -23.87
C GLU A 13 10.70 0.91 -24.11
N ASP A 14 10.82 -0.34 -24.58
CA ASP A 14 9.70 -1.26 -24.81
C ASP A 14 9.14 -1.77 -23.48
N LEU A 15 8.33 -0.91 -22.84
CA LEU A 15 7.68 -1.14 -21.55
C LEU A 15 6.17 -1.05 -21.72
N GLY A 16 5.45 -1.95 -21.05
CA GLY A 16 4.00 -1.98 -21.04
C GLY A 16 3.45 -1.98 -19.61
N TRP A 17 2.21 -1.51 -19.47
CA TRP A 17 1.45 -1.66 -18.24
C TRP A 17 1.03 -3.11 -18.05
N ARG A 18 1.15 -3.60 -16.82
CA ARG A 18 0.61 -4.88 -16.39
C ARG A 18 -0.27 -4.65 -15.18
N GLU A 19 -1.47 -5.21 -15.23
CA GLU A 19 -2.37 -5.18 -14.08
C GLU A 19 -1.81 -6.08 -12.97
N SER A 20 -1.86 -5.58 -11.74
CA SER A 20 -1.50 -6.35 -10.55
C SER A 20 -2.74 -7.04 -9.99
N ALA A 21 -2.57 -8.22 -9.42
CA ALA A 21 -3.61 -8.93 -8.67
C ALA A 21 -4.02 -8.17 -7.39
N GLY A 22 -3.25 -7.16 -6.97
CA GLY A 22 -3.57 -6.32 -5.83
C GLY A 22 -3.42 -7.04 -4.48
N ARG A 23 -2.62 -8.12 -4.42
CA ARG A 23 -2.34 -8.88 -3.20
C ARG A 23 -0.85 -8.84 -2.89
N GLY A 24 -0.52 -8.95 -1.61
CA GLY A 24 0.85 -8.97 -1.15
C GLY A 24 0.99 -9.25 0.33
N GLU A 25 2.17 -8.97 0.83
CA GLU A 25 2.55 -9.08 2.24
C GLU A 25 3.08 -7.75 2.77
N VAL A 26 2.89 -7.51 4.06
CA VAL A 26 3.50 -6.37 4.76
C VAL A 26 5.00 -6.64 4.93
N TYR A 27 5.83 -5.89 4.21
CA TYR A 27 7.28 -6.01 4.33
C TYR A 27 7.82 -5.32 5.59
N THR A 28 7.31 -4.12 5.87
CA THR A 28 7.61 -3.35 7.09
C THR A 28 6.53 -2.29 7.30
N TYR A 29 6.34 -1.80 8.53
CA TYR A 29 5.34 -0.81 8.85
C TYR A 29 5.77 0.11 10.01
N SER A 30 5.05 1.22 10.15
CA SER A 30 5.12 2.12 11.31
C SER A 30 3.72 2.63 11.60
N GLU A 31 3.33 2.59 12.87
CA GLU A 31 2.10 3.23 13.34
C GLU A 31 2.39 4.65 13.82
N GLN A 32 1.69 5.63 13.25
CA GLN A 32 1.76 7.01 13.71
C GLN A 32 0.70 7.24 14.78
N VAL A 33 1.12 7.25 16.04
CA VAL A 33 0.23 7.45 17.20
C VAL A 33 0.17 8.89 17.72
N ALA A 34 1.14 9.74 17.35
CA ALA A 34 1.21 11.15 17.76
C ALA A 34 2.12 11.97 16.84
N GLY A 35 2.00 13.30 16.84
CA GLY A 35 2.85 14.20 16.05
C GLY A 35 2.77 14.02 14.53
N PRO A 36 1.56 13.90 13.94
CA PRO A 36 1.42 13.75 12.49
C PRO A 36 1.84 15.05 11.77
N PRO A 37 2.19 14.96 10.47
CA PRO A 37 2.36 16.14 9.62
C PRO A 37 1.07 16.97 9.58
N SER A 38 1.23 18.27 9.31
CA SER A 38 0.07 19.17 9.23
C SER A 38 -0.90 18.73 8.13
N GLY A 39 -2.19 18.66 8.46
CA GLY A 39 -3.25 18.16 7.58
C GLY A 39 -3.57 16.66 7.74
N PHE A 40 -2.84 15.93 8.59
CA PHE A 40 -3.04 14.50 8.87
C PHE A 40 -3.49 14.23 10.31
N GLU A 41 -3.80 15.28 11.08
CA GLU A 41 -4.16 15.20 12.50
C GLU A 41 -5.39 14.34 12.75
N THR A 42 -6.36 14.39 11.84
CA THR A 42 -7.63 13.64 11.96
C THR A 42 -7.50 12.16 11.63
N LEU A 43 -6.35 11.73 11.09
CA LEU A 43 -6.13 10.34 10.69
C LEU A 43 -5.42 9.52 11.77
N VAL A 44 -4.96 10.14 12.86
CA VAL A 44 -4.26 9.43 13.93
C VAL A 44 -5.25 8.60 14.78
N PRO A 45 -4.94 7.32 15.10
CA PRO A 45 -3.79 6.56 14.64
C PRO A 45 -3.95 6.02 13.22
N TYR A 46 -2.85 6.00 12.46
CA TYR A 46 -2.80 5.35 11.14
C TYR A 46 -1.51 4.56 10.97
N VAL A 47 -1.59 3.50 10.16
CA VAL A 47 -0.42 2.70 9.81
C VAL A 47 0.06 3.07 8.40
N LEU A 48 1.36 3.36 8.30
CA LEU A 48 2.10 3.42 7.04
C LEU A 48 2.88 2.12 6.88
N ALA A 49 2.78 1.50 5.71
CA ALA A 49 3.45 0.24 5.41
C ALA A 49 4.13 0.28 4.05
N VAL A 50 5.18 -0.53 3.92
CA VAL A 50 5.68 -0.99 2.64
C VAL A 50 5.07 -2.37 2.39
N VAL A 51 4.22 -2.47 1.37
CA VAL A 51 3.64 -3.74 0.93
C VAL A 51 4.48 -4.28 -0.21
N ARG A 52 4.92 -5.53 -0.10
CA ARG A 52 5.51 -6.28 -1.21
C ARG A 52 4.40 -7.07 -1.89
N LEU A 53 4.08 -6.71 -3.12
CA LEU A 53 3.09 -7.43 -3.92
C LEU A 53 3.64 -8.79 -4.35
N ASP A 54 2.75 -9.74 -4.62
CA ASP A 54 3.11 -11.09 -5.04
C ASP A 54 3.92 -11.10 -6.35
N GLU A 55 3.79 -10.06 -7.19
CA GLU A 55 4.60 -9.85 -8.39
C GLU A 55 6.03 -9.35 -8.11
N GLY A 56 6.39 -9.12 -6.84
CA GLY A 56 7.74 -8.77 -6.37
C GLY A 56 8.02 -7.27 -6.27
N VAL A 57 7.09 -6.40 -6.66
CA VAL A 57 7.24 -4.94 -6.52
C VAL A 57 6.79 -4.47 -5.14
N GLN A 58 7.38 -3.36 -4.67
CA GLN A 58 7.04 -2.76 -3.38
C GLN A 58 6.34 -1.41 -3.54
N LEU A 59 5.30 -1.19 -2.73
CA LEU A 59 4.51 0.05 -2.67
C LEU A 59 4.49 0.58 -1.23
N MET A 60 4.73 1.88 -1.05
CA MET A 60 4.47 2.56 0.22
C MET A 60 3.03 3.03 0.23
N THR A 61 2.28 2.71 1.29
CA THR A 61 0.84 2.89 1.36
C THR A 61 0.36 2.86 2.83
N ASN A 62 -0.94 3.00 3.04
CA ASN A 62 -1.58 2.83 4.35
C ASN A 62 -2.22 1.45 4.49
N ILE A 63 -2.18 0.91 5.71
CA ILE A 63 -3.05 -0.19 6.11
C ILE A 63 -4.32 0.41 6.71
N VAL A 64 -5.48 0.00 6.21
CA VAL A 64 -6.78 0.56 6.57
C VAL A 64 -7.78 -0.55 6.91
N GLY A 65 -8.88 -0.16 7.55
CA GLY A 65 -9.97 -1.06 7.93
C GLY A 65 -9.80 -1.66 9.33
N PRO A 66 -10.69 -2.59 9.70
CA PRO A 66 -10.65 -3.23 11.02
C PRO A 66 -9.34 -3.95 11.28
N GLY A 67 -8.77 -3.78 12.47
CA GLY A 67 -7.51 -4.42 12.87
C GLY A 67 -6.26 -3.83 12.22
N ALA A 68 -6.33 -2.70 11.52
CA ALA A 68 -5.16 -2.10 10.88
C ALA A 68 -3.98 -1.86 11.85
N SER A 69 -4.25 -1.45 13.09
CA SER A 69 -3.22 -1.27 14.15
C SER A 69 -2.68 -2.58 14.72
N GLU A 70 -3.27 -3.73 14.37
CA GLU A 70 -2.80 -5.07 14.79
C GLU A 70 -1.86 -5.69 13.74
N VAL A 71 -1.51 -4.95 12.69
CA VAL A 71 -0.68 -5.46 11.59
C VAL A 71 0.72 -5.84 12.05
N GLU A 72 1.22 -6.94 11.50
CA GLU A 72 2.58 -7.42 11.66
C GLU A 72 3.30 -7.58 10.31
N CYS A 73 4.64 -7.64 10.34
CA CYS A 73 5.40 -7.99 9.14
C CYS A 73 5.10 -9.43 8.71
N GLY A 74 4.81 -9.63 7.43
CA GLY A 74 4.41 -10.91 6.85
C GLY A 74 2.90 -11.08 6.70
N ASP A 75 2.08 -10.19 7.28
CA ASP A 75 0.63 -10.25 7.11
C ASP A 75 0.21 -10.12 5.66
N ARG A 76 -0.76 -10.95 5.26
CA ARG A 76 -1.38 -10.87 3.94
C ARG A 76 -2.29 -9.65 3.86
N VAL A 77 -2.23 -8.97 2.72
CA VAL A 77 -3.03 -7.78 2.46
C VAL A 77 -3.60 -7.79 1.05
N ALA A 78 -4.74 -7.11 0.89
CA ALA A 78 -5.40 -6.90 -0.39
C ALA A 78 -5.67 -5.41 -0.61
N VAL A 79 -5.52 -4.98 -1.86
CA VAL A 79 -5.71 -3.59 -2.26
C VAL A 79 -7.15 -3.15 -2.05
N ARG A 80 -7.31 -1.90 -1.66
CA ARG A 80 -8.54 -1.12 -1.66
C ARG A 80 -8.23 0.23 -2.32
N PHE A 81 -9.26 0.91 -2.78
CA PHE A 81 -9.10 2.20 -3.45
C PHE A 81 -9.80 3.26 -2.62
N HIS A 82 -9.02 4.23 -2.14
CA HIS A 82 -9.50 5.30 -1.29
C HIS A 82 -9.56 6.62 -2.08
N PRO A 83 -10.74 7.24 -2.21
CA PRO A 83 -10.87 8.55 -2.83
C PRO A 83 -10.31 9.64 -1.91
N VAL A 84 -9.53 10.55 -2.46
CA VAL A 84 -9.02 11.73 -1.75
C VAL A 84 -10.00 12.87 -1.95
N GLU A 85 -10.71 13.22 -0.89
CA GLU A 85 -11.77 14.23 -0.90
C GLU A 85 -11.30 15.56 -1.51
N GLY A 86 -12.15 16.17 -2.34
CA GLY A 86 -11.88 17.47 -2.97
C GLY A 86 -10.86 17.45 -4.11
N THR A 87 -10.23 16.32 -4.43
CA THR A 87 -9.17 16.25 -5.48
C THR A 87 -9.56 15.46 -6.72
N GLY A 88 -10.58 14.59 -6.63
CA GLY A 88 -10.92 13.62 -7.70
C GLY A 88 -9.86 12.51 -7.88
N THR A 89 -8.85 12.46 -7.01
CA THR A 89 -7.80 11.44 -7.04
C THR A 89 -8.21 10.21 -6.23
N VAL A 90 -7.81 9.02 -6.68
CA VAL A 90 -8.01 7.77 -5.96
C VAL A 90 -6.64 7.14 -5.69
N LEU A 91 -6.37 6.77 -4.44
CA LEU A 91 -5.12 6.16 -4.02
C LEU A 91 -5.31 4.68 -3.70
N PRO A 92 -4.36 3.81 -4.10
CA PRO A 92 -4.34 2.44 -3.63
C PRO A 92 -3.89 2.40 -2.16
N VAL A 93 -4.77 1.88 -1.31
CA VAL A 93 -4.51 1.53 0.10
C VAL A 93 -4.65 0.02 0.27
N PHE A 94 -4.26 -0.52 1.42
CA PHE A 94 -4.32 -1.96 1.67
C PHE A 94 -5.07 -2.27 2.95
N ALA A 95 -5.76 -3.40 2.99
CA ALA A 95 -6.40 -3.91 4.20
C ALA A 95 -5.86 -5.31 4.49
N LEU A 96 -5.84 -5.69 5.78
CA LEU A 96 -5.51 -7.06 6.18
C LEU A 96 -6.45 -8.04 5.49
N ASP A 97 -5.85 -9.04 4.84
CA ASP A 97 -6.52 -10.12 4.14
C ASP A 97 -6.54 -11.32 5.08
N ARG A 98 -7.39 -11.25 6.11
CA ARG A 98 -7.42 -12.23 7.20
C ARG A 98 -7.90 -13.63 6.78
N GLY A 99 -8.17 -13.85 5.49
CA GLY A 99 -8.94 -14.99 5.02
C GLY A 99 -10.35 -14.88 5.59
N ASP A 100 -11.38 -14.86 4.75
CA ASP A 100 -12.68 -15.23 5.28
C ASP A 100 -12.54 -16.69 5.73
N ASP A 101 -12.53 -16.93 7.04
CA ASP A 101 -12.88 -18.23 7.62
C ASP A 101 -14.29 -18.56 7.11
N ALA A 102 -14.34 -19.31 6.01
CA ALA A 102 -15.52 -19.94 5.45
C ALA A 102 -15.37 -21.46 5.53
#